data_AF-A0A7C8AEA8-F1
#
_entry.id   AF-A0A7C8AEA8-F1
#
_cell.length_a   1.000
_cell.length_b   1.000
_cell.length_c   1.000
_cell.angle_alpha   90.00
_cell.angle_beta   90.00
_cell.angle_gamma   90.00
#
_symmetry.space_group_name_H-M   'P 1'
#
loop_
_entity.id
_entity.type
_entity.pdbx_description
1 polymer ?
#
loop_
_entity_poly.entity_id
_entity_poly.type
_entity_poly.pdbx_seq_one_letter_code
_entity_poly.pdbx_strand_id
1 'polypeptide(L)'
;MQNNSRNNVAARIKKHSTFAAAAVLYIAFSVYLYGPYFENFKPLQYLFVVGGAGGALGCFTLSRRWISAFGGLLFAGAAYGFSPFALGFAAYHPSAVIVLAAVPWLFCPAAFWKARKGRSALTTIASAALVLPPFLIIPLFFWLCAQTGLGPLFPVPLDAKLNPSDVLGLIAPLALKPHEFIFGFYHVPLVVGLMGLFMYLAIHRIKVMIIVAAGLVLAFAPAVMQTPPVVWALVPALYCSVLVGLGLQGLVLAGRVDRKWILLCVGASAALALLITPAALKSPAAFGASAEMYGLACVLTACIFFITRAGCRWRPLRWILLCAGLGVDILLSAKLIVDKIF
;
A
#
# COMPACT_ATOMS: atom_id res chain seq x y z
N MET A 1 18.72 -35.62 -14.60
CA MET A 1 18.36 -35.16 -13.23
C MET A 1 19.17 -33.93 -12.74
N GLN A 2 20.45 -33.74 -13.10
CA GLN A 2 21.25 -32.60 -12.60
C GLN A 2 20.76 -31.19 -13.01
N ASN A 3 20.16 -31.01 -14.20
CA ASN A 3 19.64 -29.69 -14.64
C ASN A 3 18.50 -29.13 -13.76
N ASN A 4 17.67 -29.99 -13.18
CA ASN A 4 16.58 -29.55 -12.29
C ASN A 4 17.11 -29.03 -10.95
N SER A 5 18.24 -29.55 -10.47
CA SER A 5 18.85 -29.10 -9.21
C SER A 5 19.41 -27.67 -9.33
N ARG A 6 20.16 -27.38 -10.40
CA ARG A 6 20.77 -26.05 -10.63
C ARG A 6 19.73 -24.94 -10.81
N ASN A 7 18.65 -25.20 -11.55
CA ASN A 7 17.56 -24.22 -11.74
C ASN A 7 16.85 -23.88 -10.42
N ASN A 8 16.70 -24.85 -9.52
CA ASN A 8 16.09 -24.64 -8.20
C ASN A 8 16.98 -23.83 -7.25
N VAL A 9 18.30 -23.92 -7.39
CA VAL A 9 19.26 -23.12 -6.60
C VAL A 9 19.27 -21.67 -7.07
N ALA A 10 19.39 -21.43 -8.39
CA ALA A 10 19.40 -20.07 -8.94
C ALA A 10 18.09 -19.30 -8.64
N ALA A 11 16.95 -19.98 -8.74
CA ALA A 11 15.65 -19.38 -8.40
C ALA A 11 15.55 -19.02 -6.90
N ARG A 12 16.09 -19.85 -6.01
CA ARG A 12 16.15 -19.55 -4.56
C ARG A 12 17.07 -18.39 -4.26
N ILE A 13 18.28 -18.36 -4.82
CA ILE A 13 19.24 -17.26 -4.64
C ILE A 13 18.61 -15.94 -5.08
N LYS A 14 17.99 -15.90 -6.26
CA LYS A 14 17.25 -14.73 -6.75
C LYS A 14 16.10 -14.32 -5.81
N LYS A 15 15.40 -15.29 -5.22
CA LYS A 15 14.30 -15.05 -4.28
C LYS A 15 14.80 -14.34 -3.01
N HIS A 16 15.93 -14.78 -2.47
CA HIS A 16 16.53 -14.21 -1.26
C HIS A 16 17.19 -12.86 -1.53
N SER A 17 17.90 -12.70 -2.64
CA SER A 17 18.55 -11.43 -2.99
C SER A 17 17.53 -10.30 -3.19
N THR A 18 16.43 -10.58 -3.87
CA THR A 18 15.34 -9.59 -4.05
C THR A 18 14.66 -9.20 -2.74
N PHE A 19 14.53 -10.12 -1.79
CA PHE A 19 13.97 -9.82 -0.47
C PHE A 19 14.93 -8.94 0.35
N ALA A 20 16.22 -9.31 0.38
CA ALA A 20 17.25 -8.53 1.08
C ALA A 20 17.38 -7.11 0.49
N ALA A 21 17.38 -6.97 -0.84
CA ALA A 21 17.41 -5.67 -1.50
C ALA A 21 16.19 -4.80 -1.12
N ALA A 22 14.98 -5.37 -1.12
CA ALA A 22 13.78 -4.64 -0.69
C ALA A 22 13.86 -4.23 0.79
N ALA A 23 14.33 -5.12 1.67
CA ALA A 23 14.51 -4.81 3.09
C ALA A 23 15.48 -3.64 3.30
N VAL A 24 16.64 -3.65 2.64
CA VAL A 24 17.62 -2.55 2.70
C VAL A 24 17.00 -1.24 2.21
N LEU A 25 16.28 -1.27 1.08
CA LEU A 25 15.63 -0.08 0.54
C LEU A 25 14.55 0.49 1.47
N TYR A 26 13.72 -0.36 2.09
CA TYR A 26 12.70 0.11 3.04
C TYR A 26 13.32 0.64 4.34
N ILE A 27 14.37 0.00 4.85
CA ILE A 27 15.10 0.50 6.02
C ILE A 27 15.74 1.86 5.69
N ALA A 28 16.46 1.95 4.57
CA ALA A 28 17.08 3.20 4.13
C ALA A 28 16.04 4.31 3.93
N PHE A 29 14.90 4.00 3.31
CA PHE A 29 13.83 4.98 3.14
C PHE A 29 13.22 5.41 4.47
N SER A 30 13.02 4.47 5.41
CA SER A 30 12.51 4.79 6.73
C SER A 30 13.49 5.65 7.56
N VAL A 31 14.80 5.36 7.48
CA VAL A 31 15.85 6.18 8.09
C VAL A 31 15.91 7.56 7.42
N TYR A 32 15.74 7.65 6.10
CA TYR A 32 15.65 8.94 5.41
C TYR A 32 14.48 9.79 5.91
N LEU A 33 13.30 9.19 6.13
CA LEU A 33 12.12 9.90 6.59
C LEU A 33 12.24 10.37 8.05
N TYR A 34 12.67 9.48 8.95
CA TYR A 34 12.65 9.76 10.39
C TYR A 34 14.00 10.22 10.95
N GLY A 35 15.08 10.10 10.18
CA GLY A 35 16.45 10.44 10.58
C GLY A 35 16.61 11.84 11.18
N PRO A 36 15.99 12.90 10.62
CA PRO A 36 16.03 14.24 11.19
C PRO A 36 15.47 14.35 12.62
N TYR A 37 14.66 13.38 13.05
CA TYR A 37 13.94 13.40 14.34
C TYR A 37 14.53 12.47 15.39
N PHE A 38 15.57 11.69 15.06
CA PHE A 38 16.11 10.67 15.95
C PHE A 38 16.66 11.22 17.28
N GLU A 39 17.18 12.44 17.29
CA GLU A 39 17.68 13.08 18.51
C GLU A 39 16.57 13.30 19.55
N ASN A 40 15.33 13.45 19.10
CA ASN A 40 14.16 13.70 19.95
C ASN A 40 13.34 12.43 20.20
N PHE A 41 13.73 11.28 19.63
CA PHE A 41 12.97 10.05 19.73
C PHE A 41 13.18 9.34 21.07
N LYS A 42 12.07 9.05 21.74
CA LYS A 42 12.01 8.06 22.82
C LYS A 42 12.22 6.65 22.25
N PRO A 43 12.69 5.68 23.06
CA PRO A 43 12.93 4.31 22.60
C PRO A 43 11.74 3.66 21.85
N LEU A 44 10.50 3.94 22.28
CA LEU A 44 9.30 3.42 21.62
C LEU A 44 9.05 4.05 20.25
N GLN A 45 9.48 5.29 19.99
CA GLN A 45 9.25 5.97 18.71
C GLN A 45 10.05 5.37 17.55
N TYR A 46 11.12 4.61 17.84
CA TYR A 46 11.79 3.79 16.82
C TYR A 46 10.88 2.69 16.23
N LEU A 47 9.75 2.37 16.89
CA LEU A 47 8.73 1.50 16.31
C LEU A 47 8.12 2.09 15.04
N PHE A 48 8.08 3.41 14.86
CA PHE A 48 7.62 4.02 13.60
C PHE A 48 8.52 3.62 12.43
N VAL A 49 9.83 3.60 12.67
CA VAL A 49 10.85 3.22 11.68
C VAL A 49 10.71 1.74 11.32
N VAL A 50 10.74 0.88 12.33
CA VAL A 50 10.70 -0.57 12.14
C VAL A 50 9.34 -1.05 11.64
N GLY A 51 8.25 -0.43 12.12
CA GLY A 51 6.88 -0.78 11.78
C GLY A 51 6.53 -0.49 10.33
N GLY A 52 6.88 0.72 9.83
CA GLY A 52 6.69 1.07 8.43
C GLY A 52 7.47 0.16 7.48
N ALA A 53 8.77 -0.06 7.77
CA ALA A 53 9.60 -0.98 6.99
C ALA A 53 9.11 -2.44 7.06
N GLY A 54 8.68 -2.90 8.25
CA GLY A 54 8.14 -4.24 8.48
C GLY A 54 6.83 -4.49 7.73
N GLY A 55 5.92 -3.51 7.73
CA GLY A 55 4.68 -3.54 6.96
C GLY A 55 4.96 -3.55 5.45
N ALA A 56 5.85 -2.67 4.98
CA ALA A 56 6.28 -2.63 3.58
C ALA A 56 6.89 -3.96 3.12
N LEU A 57 7.74 -4.58 3.94
CA LEU A 57 8.37 -5.86 3.66
C LEU A 57 7.38 -7.04 3.66
N GLY A 58 6.40 -7.00 4.56
CA GLY A 58 5.29 -7.94 4.58
C GLY A 58 4.43 -7.84 3.32
N CYS A 59 4.06 -6.63 2.92
CA CYS A 59 3.30 -6.40 1.68
C CYS A 59 4.09 -6.80 0.43
N PHE A 60 5.39 -6.49 0.37
CA PHE A 60 6.29 -6.98 -0.67
C PHE A 60 6.24 -8.51 -0.77
N THR A 61 6.34 -9.20 0.36
CA THR A 61 6.35 -10.67 0.42
C THR A 61 5.01 -11.25 -0.02
N LEU A 62 3.91 -10.73 0.51
CA LEU A 62 2.55 -11.12 0.14
C LEU A 62 2.29 -10.94 -1.36
N SER A 63 2.72 -9.80 -1.90
CA SER A 63 2.54 -9.41 -3.30
C SER A 63 3.18 -10.38 -4.31
N ARG A 64 4.20 -11.15 -3.90
CA ARG A 64 4.87 -12.15 -4.76
C ARG A 64 3.93 -13.23 -5.27
N ARG A 65 2.75 -13.37 -4.67
CA ARG A 65 1.71 -14.29 -5.14
C ARG A 65 1.10 -13.87 -6.49
N TRP A 66 1.08 -12.57 -6.78
CA TRP A 66 0.43 -11.98 -7.97
C TRP A 66 1.39 -11.22 -8.88
N ILE A 67 2.47 -10.66 -8.33
CA ILE A 67 3.41 -9.79 -9.05
C ILE A 67 4.76 -10.51 -9.19
N SER A 68 5.33 -10.47 -10.39
CA SER A 68 6.62 -11.10 -10.69
C SER A 68 7.76 -10.09 -10.83
N ALA A 69 7.46 -8.84 -11.20
CA ALA A 69 8.46 -7.79 -11.39
C ALA A 69 8.91 -7.19 -10.05
N PHE A 70 10.23 -7.05 -9.86
CA PHE A 70 10.79 -6.48 -8.63
C PHE A 70 10.26 -5.07 -8.34
N GLY A 71 10.21 -4.17 -9.34
CA GLY A 71 9.65 -2.83 -9.15
C GLY A 71 8.19 -2.85 -8.70
N GLY A 72 7.36 -3.72 -9.30
CA GLY A 72 5.97 -3.92 -8.87
C GLY A 72 5.87 -4.33 -7.39
N LEU A 73 6.72 -5.27 -6.97
CA LEU A 73 6.77 -5.72 -5.58
C LEU A 73 7.26 -4.62 -4.62
N LEU A 74 8.31 -3.90 -5.02
CA LEU A 74 8.91 -2.82 -4.24
C LEU A 74 7.90 -1.69 -4.00
N PHE A 75 7.21 -1.24 -5.04
CA PHE A 75 6.24 -0.16 -4.90
C PHE A 75 4.93 -0.61 -4.26
N ALA A 76 4.53 -1.89 -4.37
CA ALA A 76 3.43 -2.41 -3.56
C ALA A 76 3.77 -2.37 -2.06
N GLY A 77 5.00 -2.74 -1.68
CA GLY A 77 5.42 -2.62 -0.28
C GLY A 77 5.49 -1.17 0.18
N ALA A 78 6.13 -0.30 -0.61
CA ALA A 78 6.26 1.11 -0.28
C ALA A 78 4.90 1.82 -0.15
N ALA A 79 3.98 1.57 -1.09
CA ALA A 79 2.62 2.11 -1.05
C ALA A 79 1.83 1.63 0.17
N TYR A 80 2.16 0.48 0.75
CA TYR A 80 1.53 0.03 1.98
C TYR A 80 2.16 0.69 3.20
N GLY A 81 3.44 0.41 3.48
CA GLY A 81 4.10 0.76 4.74
C GLY A 81 4.40 2.25 4.90
N PHE A 82 4.40 3.00 3.80
CA PHE A 82 4.67 4.44 3.80
C PHE A 82 3.57 5.22 3.10
N SER A 83 2.34 4.72 2.97
CA SER A 83 1.20 5.53 2.47
C SER A 83 0.87 6.68 3.43
N PRO A 84 0.14 7.72 2.97
CA PRO A 84 -0.46 8.72 3.86
C PRO A 84 -1.25 8.08 5.00
N PHE A 85 -2.02 7.03 4.70
CA PHE A 85 -2.78 6.27 5.69
C PHE A 85 -1.86 5.59 6.73
N ALA A 86 -0.80 4.91 6.29
CA ALA A 86 0.15 4.23 7.18
C ALA A 86 0.96 5.22 8.04
N LEU A 87 1.40 6.34 7.45
CA LEU A 87 2.11 7.40 8.18
C LEU A 87 1.20 8.11 9.20
N GLY A 88 -0.11 8.15 8.97
CA GLY A 88 -1.08 8.67 9.94
C GLY A 88 -1.03 7.96 11.30
N PHE A 89 -0.59 6.69 11.36
CA PHE A 89 -0.37 5.99 12.64
C PHE A 89 0.75 6.61 13.48
N ALA A 90 1.68 7.37 12.88
CA ALA A 90 2.74 8.07 13.60
C ALA A 90 2.22 9.25 14.44
N ALA A 91 1.01 9.74 14.16
CA ALA A 91 0.34 10.78 14.93
C ALA A 91 -0.26 10.26 16.26
N TYR A 92 -0.13 8.96 16.55
CA TYR A 92 -0.66 8.28 17.73
C TYR A 92 0.45 7.55 18.50
N HIS A 93 0.07 6.64 19.42
CA HIS A 93 1.03 5.92 20.22
C HIS A 93 1.91 5.00 19.34
N PRO A 94 3.24 4.91 19.59
CA PRO A 94 4.14 4.15 18.72
C PRO A 94 3.83 2.66 18.54
N SER A 95 3.12 2.03 19.47
CA SER A 95 2.69 0.64 19.32
C SER A 95 1.61 0.43 18.25
N ALA A 96 0.94 1.50 17.80
CA ALA A 96 -0.12 1.40 16.80
C ALA A 96 0.40 0.84 15.45
N VAL A 97 1.66 1.11 15.12
CA VAL A 97 2.33 0.59 13.91
C VAL A 97 2.63 -0.91 13.97
N ILE A 98 2.51 -1.57 15.13
CA ILE A 98 2.67 -3.02 15.22
C ILE A 98 1.62 -3.72 14.37
N VAL A 99 0.39 -3.22 14.39
CA VAL A 99 -0.71 -3.79 13.58
C VAL A 99 -0.47 -3.54 12.09
N LEU A 100 -0.07 -2.32 11.72
CA LEU A 100 0.39 -2.00 10.36
C LEU A 100 1.47 -2.99 9.90
N ALA A 101 2.47 -3.26 10.74
CA ALA A 101 3.54 -4.19 10.42
C ALA A 101 3.01 -5.62 10.24
N ALA A 102 2.11 -6.08 11.13
CA ALA A 102 1.66 -7.46 11.21
C ALA A 102 0.69 -7.88 10.09
N VAL A 103 -0.25 -7.01 9.70
CA VAL A 103 -1.38 -7.35 8.81
C VAL A 103 -0.95 -8.08 7.52
N PRO A 104 0.06 -7.63 6.75
CA PRO A 104 0.48 -8.35 5.54
C PRO A 104 1.04 -9.74 5.81
N TRP A 105 1.75 -9.92 6.93
CA TRP A 105 2.31 -11.21 7.34
C TRP A 105 1.21 -12.19 7.71
N LEU A 106 0.15 -11.72 8.38
CA LEU A 106 -0.98 -12.55 8.77
C LEU A 106 -1.75 -13.12 7.57
N PHE A 107 -1.72 -12.43 6.41
CA PHE A 107 -2.29 -12.94 5.15
C PHE A 107 -1.35 -13.87 4.37
N CYS A 108 -0.04 -13.91 4.69
CA CYS A 108 0.92 -14.73 3.94
C CYS A 108 0.62 -16.24 3.99
N PRO A 109 0.24 -16.85 5.14
CA PRO A 109 -0.15 -18.26 5.18
C PRO A 109 -1.27 -18.59 4.20
N ALA A 110 -2.35 -17.79 4.16
CA ALA A 110 -3.44 -17.97 3.21
C ALA A 110 -2.99 -17.82 1.75
N ALA A 111 -2.19 -16.80 1.45
CA ALA A 111 -1.77 -16.50 0.08
C ALA A 111 -0.85 -17.56 -0.52
N PHE A 112 0.01 -18.17 0.31
CA PHE A 112 0.98 -19.19 -0.11
C PHE A 112 0.55 -20.63 0.18
N TRP A 113 -0.64 -20.83 0.76
CA TRP A 113 -1.20 -22.17 0.96
C TRP A 113 -1.39 -22.88 -0.39
N LYS A 114 -0.60 -23.92 -0.63
CA LYS A 114 -0.74 -24.78 -1.81
C LYS A 114 -1.76 -25.87 -1.51
N ALA A 115 -3.04 -25.56 -1.71
CA ALA A 115 -4.06 -26.61 -1.69
C ALA A 115 -3.69 -27.70 -2.71
N ARG A 116 -3.48 -28.94 -2.22
CA ARG A 116 -3.10 -30.08 -3.04
C ARG A 116 -4.16 -30.33 -4.12
N LYS A 117 -3.75 -30.85 -5.28
CA LYS A 117 -4.65 -31.16 -6.40
C LYS A 117 -5.64 -32.25 -5.94
N GLY A 118 -6.88 -31.86 -5.67
CA GLY A 118 -7.90 -32.69 -5.00
C GLY A 118 -8.55 -31.91 -3.86
N ARG A 119 -9.48 -31.00 -4.18
CA ARG A 119 -10.15 -30.14 -3.19
C ARG A 119 -11.17 -30.95 -2.39
N SER A 120 -10.77 -31.47 -1.24
CA SER A 120 -11.73 -31.91 -0.23
C SER A 120 -12.38 -30.69 0.45
N ALA A 121 -13.59 -30.85 0.98
CA ALA A 121 -14.24 -29.81 1.79
C ALA A 121 -13.33 -29.30 2.91
N LEU A 122 -12.59 -30.22 3.56
CA LEU A 122 -11.59 -29.92 4.59
C LEU A 122 -10.51 -28.94 4.09
N THR A 123 -9.97 -29.14 2.88
CA THR A 123 -8.95 -28.21 2.34
C THR A 123 -9.49 -26.82 2.06
N THR A 124 -10.78 -26.70 1.73
CA THR A 124 -11.44 -25.40 1.52
C THR A 124 -11.67 -24.70 2.85
N ILE A 125 -12.16 -25.42 3.87
CA ILE A 125 -12.34 -24.91 5.24
C ILE A 125 -10.99 -24.46 5.81
N ALA A 126 -9.95 -25.29 5.68
CA ALA A 126 -8.60 -24.92 6.14
C ALA A 126 -8.08 -23.67 5.42
N SER A 127 -8.29 -23.55 4.10
CA SER A 127 -7.89 -22.37 3.34
C SER A 127 -8.65 -21.11 3.79
N ALA A 128 -9.94 -21.24 4.10
CA ALA A 128 -10.75 -20.15 4.63
C ALA A 128 -10.30 -19.75 6.05
N ALA A 129 -10.01 -20.73 6.90
CA ALA A 129 -9.51 -20.50 8.26
C ALA A 129 -8.19 -19.72 8.27
N LEU A 130 -7.30 -19.95 7.28
CA LEU A 130 -6.05 -19.22 7.15
C LEU A 130 -6.21 -17.74 6.78
N VAL A 131 -7.40 -17.30 6.35
CA VAL A 131 -7.72 -15.88 6.06
C VAL A 131 -8.19 -15.14 7.30
N LEU A 132 -8.66 -15.87 8.33
CA LEU A 132 -9.15 -15.29 9.58
C LEU A 132 -8.09 -14.72 10.55
N PRO A 133 -6.77 -15.07 10.51
CA PRO A 133 -5.82 -14.58 11.50
C PRO A 133 -5.79 -13.05 11.70
N PRO A 134 -5.83 -12.19 10.67
CA PRO A 134 -5.96 -10.74 10.86
C PRO A 134 -7.20 -10.35 11.67
N PHE A 135 -8.34 -11.01 11.45
CA PHE A 135 -9.59 -10.71 12.14
C PHE A 135 -9.63 -11.24 13.59
N LEU A 136 -8.68 -12.08 13.98
CA LEU A 136 -8.55 -12.60 15.35
C LEU A 136 -7.43 -11.88 16.12
N ILE A 137 -6.28 -11.71 15.48
CA ILE A 137 -5.07 -11.17 16.12
C ILE A 137 -5.19 -9.66 16.33
N ILE A 138 -5.81 -8.92 15.41
CA ILE A 138 -6.00 -7.48 15.58
C ILE A 138 -6.88 -7.19 16.81
N PRO A 139 -8.07 -7.80 16.97
CA PRO A 139 -8.87 -7.59 18.18
C PRO A 139 -8.20 -8.11 19.44
N LEU A 140 -7.51 -9.25 19.37
CA LEU A 140 -6.77 -9.77 20.51
C LEU A 140 -5.69 -8.78 20.98
N PHE A 141 -4.96 -8.16 20.05
CA PHE A 141 -3.96 -7.15 20.37
C PHE A 141 -4.58 -5.95 21.11
N PHE A 142 -5.65 -5.36 20.58
CA PHE A 142 -6.30 -4.22 21.23
C PHE A 142 -6.99 -4.61 22.55
N TRP A 143 -7.56 -5.80 22.63
CA TRP A 143 -8.12 -6.33 23.87
C TRP A 143 -7.06 -6.51 24.96
N LEU A 144 -5.86 -7.01 24.60
CA LEU A 144 -4.73 -7.12 25.52
C LEU A 144 -4.24 -5.74 25.99
N CYS A 145 -4.12 -4.78 25.06
CA CYS A 145 -3.71 -3.42 25.41
C CYS A 145 -4.73 -2.69 26.29
N ALA A 146 -6.01 -3.07 26.24
CA ALA A 146 -7.06 -2.54 27.10
C ALA A 146 -7.07 -3.15 28.52
N GLN A 147 -6.32 -4.22 28.79
CA GLN A 147 -6.29 -4.85 30.11
C GLN A 147 -5.53 -4.00 31.13
N THR A 148 -6.04 -3.94 32.36
CA THR A 148 -5.47 -3.15 33.46
C THR A 148 -4.03 -3.55 33.83
N GLY A 149 -3.67 -4.83 33.63
CA GLY A 149 -2.35 -5.37 33.96
C GLY A 149 -1.19 -4.83 33.11
N LEU A 150 -1.46 -4.32 31.91
CA LEU A 150 -0.47 -3.68 31.05
C LEU A 150 -0.53 -2.14 31.12
N GLY A 151 -1.44 -1.61 31.95
CA GLY A 151 -1.95 -0.25 31.86
C GLY A 151 -2.87 -0.11 30.63
N PRO A 152 -3.98 0.64 30.72
CA PRO A 152 -4.85 0.88 29.57
C PRO A 152 -4.09 1.69 28.51
N LEU A 153 -3.43 0.97 27.62
CA LEU A 153 -2.72 1.53 26.50
C LEU A 153 -3.69 1.46 25.34
N PHE A 154 -4.21 2.58 24.89
CA PHE A 154 -5.02 2.63 23.68
C PHE A 154 -4.12 3.16 22.57
N PRO A 155 -3.52 2.28 21.73
CA PRO A 155 -2.57 2.74 20.72
C PRO A 155 -3.18 3.78 19.78
N VAL A 156 -4.49 3.65 19.55
CA VAL A 156 -5.34 4.53 18.75
C VAL A 156 -6.66 4.72 19.51
N PRO A 157 -7.27 5.92 19.49
CA PRO A 157 -8.57 6.17 20.14
C PRO A 157 -9.68 5.25 19.60
N LEU A 158 -10.58 4.76 20.46
CA LEU A 158 -11.65 3.82 20.08
C LEU A 158 -12.70 4.46 19.14
N ASP A 159 -12.86 5.77 19.22
CA ASP A 159 -13.73 6.59 18.40
C ASP A 159 -13.10 6.99 17.05
N ALA A 160 -11.81 6.67 16.83
CA ALA A 160 -11.14 6.87 15.56
C ALA A 160 -11.74 5.94 14.48
N LYS A 161 -12.65 6.51 13.70
CA LYS A 161 -13.32 5.87 12.58
C LYS A 161 -13.08 6.65 11.29
N LEU A 162 -13.17 5.97 10.16
CA LEU A 162 -13.20 6.65 8.88
C LEU A 162 -14.55 7.33 8.70
N ASN A 163 -14.53 8.60 8.36
CA ASN A 163 -15.67 9.35 7.86
C ASN A 163 -15.70 9.26 6.33
N PRO A 164 -16.87 9.38 5.70
CA PRO A 164 -16.96 9.44 4.24
C PRO A 164 -16.13 10.58 3.62
N SER A 165 -15.93 11.67 4.37
CA SER A 165 -15.03 12.78 4.00
C SER A 165 -13.57 12.35 3.88
N ASP A 166 -13.14 11.35 4.64
CA ASP A 166 -11.74 10.92 4.70
C ASP A 166 -11.33 10.17 3.43
N VAL A 167 -12.33 9.71 2.65
CA VAL A 167 -12.15 9.18 1.29
C VAL A 167 -11.73 10.29 0.31
N LEU A 168 -12.06 11.57 0.58
CA LEU A 168 -11.50 12.70 -0.17
C LEU A 168 -9.99 12.81 -0.02
N GLY A 169 -9.42 12.11 0.96
CA GLY A 169 -8.00 11.79 1.04
C GLY A 169 -7.37 11.20 -0.20
N LEU A 170 -8.14 10.44 -0.98
CA LEU A 170 -7.70 9.92 -2.26
C LEU A 170 -7.52 11.01 -3.31
N ILE A 171 -8.12 12.18 -3.12
CA ILE A 171 -8.04 13.34 -4.01
C ILE A 171 -6.98 14.34 -3.52
N ALA A 172 -6.76 14.46 -2.21
CA ALA A 172 -5.81 15.44 -1.68
C ALA A 172 -5.03 14.86 -0.49
N PRO A 173 -4.17 13.84 -0.73
CA PRO A 173 -3.48 13.14 0.35
C PRO A 173 -2.48 14.02 1.12
N LEU A 174 -2.13 15.21 0.62
CA LEU A 174 -1.24 16.15 1.33
C LEU A 174 -1.97 17.26 2.09
N ALA A 175 -3.29 17.41 1.91
CA ALA A 175 -4.08 18.41 2.63
C ALA A 175 -4.41 17.99 4.08
N LEU A 176 -3.85 16.86 4.52
CA LEU A 176 -3.93 16.30 5.86
C LEU A 176 -3.64 17.35 6.94
N LYS A 177 -4.56 17.43 7.91
CA LYS A 177 -4.29 18.01 9.21
C LYS A 177 -3.59 16.96 10.09
N PRO A 178 -2.71 17.38 11.02
CA PRO A 178 -2.16 16.48 12.02
C PRO A 178 -3.26 15.76 12.80
N HIS A 179 -3.06 14.48 13.12
CA HIS A 179 -3.97 13.64 13.92
C HIS A 179 -5.32 13.26 13.28
N GLU A 180 -5.54 13.53 12.00
CA GLU A 180 -6.67 12.98 11.25
C GLU A 180 -6.20 11.78 10.42
N PHE A 181 -6.93 10.66 10.49
CA PHE A 181 -6.68 9.54 9.59
C PHE A 181 -7.27 9.85 8.22
N ILE A 182 -6.42 9.75 7.20
CA ILE A 182 -6.87 9.85 5.83
C ILE A 182 -6.63 8.52 5.12
N PHE A 183 -7.72 7.92 4.62
CA PHE A 183 -7.62 6.77 3.74
C PHE A 183 -7.15 7.25 2.37
N GLY A 184 -5.84 7.22 2.16
CA GLY A 184 -5.20 7.81 0.98
C GLY A 184 -4.00 7.03 0.50
N PHE A 185 -3.78 7.12 -0.82
CA PHE A 185 -2.53 6.77 -1.49
C PHE A 185 -1.95 8.03 -2.10
N TYR A 186 -0.66 8.02 -2.42
CA TYR A 186 -0.07 9.10 -3.20
C TYR A 186 -0.63 9.13 -4.63
N HIS A 187 -0.41 10.25 -5.30
CA HIS A 187 -1.03 10.65 -6.55
C HIS A 187 -0.73 9.69 -7.70
N VAL A 188 0.55 9.38 -7.91
CA VAL A 188 1.02 8.44 -8.93
C VAL A 188 0.64 6.99 -8.57
N PRO A 189 0.88 6.47 -7.34
CA PRO A 189 0.38 5.16 -6.93
C PRO A 189 -1.12 4.97 -7.13
N LEU A 190 -1.94 5.98 -6.88
CA LEU A 190 -3.40 5.89 -7.07
C LEU A 190 -3.75 5.60 -8.53
N VAL A 191 -3.19 6.38 -9.46
CA VAL A 191 -3.43 6.23 -10.90
C VAL A 191 -2.87 4.91 -11.42
N VAL A 192 -1.70 4.50 -10.94
CA VAL A 192 -1.13 3.19 -11.25
C VAL A 192 -2.02 2.06 -10.69
N GLY A 193 -2.50 2.21 -9.46
CA GLY A 193 -3.43 1.27 -8.81
C GLY A 193 -4.74 1.10 -9.56
N LEU A 194 -5.23 2.14 -10.23
CA LEU A 194 -6.40 2.06 -11.11
C LEU A 194 -6.18 1.09 -12.29
N MET A 195 -4.99 1.11 -12.91
CA MET A 195 -4.64 0.10 -13.91
C MET A 195 -4.63 -1.30 -13.29
N GLY A 196 -4.10 -1.44 -12.08
CA GLY A 196 -4.12 -2.69 -11.33
C GLY A 196 -5.54 -3.21 -11.08
N LEU A 197 -6.47 -2.30 -10.75
CA LEU A 197 -7.89 -2.60 -10.58
C LEU A 197 -8.52 -3.11 -11.87
N PHE A 198 -8.29 -2.44 -13.01
CA PHE A 198 -8.79 -2.89 -14.31
C PHE A 198 -8.32 -4.31 -14.65
N MET A 199 -7.01 -4.58 -14.47
CA MET A 199 -6.46 -5.92 -14.67
C MET A 199 -7.08 -6.95 -13.73
N TYR A 200 -7.29 -6.58 -12.47
CA TYR A 200 -7.85 -7.48 -11.47
C TYR A 200 -9.31 -7.86 -11.78
N LEU A 201 -10.12 -6.87 -12.14
CA LEU A 201 -11.51 -7.05 -12.54
C LEU A 201 -11.63 -7.89 -13.82
N ALA A 202 -10.74 -7.66 -14.80
CA ALA A 202 -10.69 -8.45 -16.04
C ALA A 202 -10.41 -9.95 -15.80
N ILE A 203 -9.80 -10.33 -14.67
CA ILE A 203 -9.49 -11.73 -14.31
C ILE A 203 -10.56 -12.31 -13.36
N HIS A 204 -11.64 -11.57 -13.04
CA HIS A 204 -12.78 -12.00 -12.24
C HIS A 204 -12.42 -12.64 -10.88
N ARG A 205 -11.38 -12.14 -10.20
CA ARG A 205 -10.94 -12.68 -8.89
C ARG A 205 -11.76 -12.11 -7.72
N ILE A 206 -13.08 -12.28 -7.77
CA ILE A 206 -14.05 -11.64 -6.86
C ILE A 206 -13.87 -12.04 -5.40
N LYS A 207 -13.37 -13.26 -5.11
CA LYS A 207 -13.29 -13.78 -3.73
C LYS A 207 -12.48 -12.92 -2.77
N VAL A 208 -11.40 -12.29 -3.23
CA VAL A 208 -10.58 -11.41 -2.36
C VAL A 208 -11.33 -10.13 -2.02
N MET A 209 -12.23 -9.66 -2.90
CA MET A 209 -13.04 -8.46 -2.66
C MET A 209 -13.97 -8.62 -1.46
N ILE A 210 -14.35 -9.85 -1.09
CA ILE A 210 -15.15 -10.10 0.12
C ILE A 210 -14.38 -9.67 1.37
N ILE A 211 -13.07 -9.98 1.44
CA ILE A 211 -12.20 -9.61 2.57
C ILE A 211 -12.01 -8.10 2.62
N VAL A 212 -11.83 -7.47 1.46
CA VAL A 212 -11.69 -6.02 1.30
C VAL A 212 -12.97 -5.31 1.75
N ALA A 213 -14.13 -5.81 1.31
CA ALA A 213 -15.44 -5.28 1.68
C ALA A 213 -15.70 -5.44 3.18
N ALA A 214 -15.36 -6.58 3.78
CA ALA A 214 -15.47 -6.79 5.21
C ALA A 214 -14.60 -5.80 6.00
N GLY A 215 -13.33 -5.60 5.59
CA GLY A 215 -12.45 -4.61 6.19
C GLY A 215 -12.97 -3.18 6.08
N LEU A 216 -13.54 -2.80 4.92
CA LEU A 216 -14.19 -1.49 4.74
C LEU A 216 -15.41 -1.34 5.65
N VAL A 217 -16.32 -2.31 5.67
CA VAL A 217 -17.52 -2.26 6.54
C VAL A 217 -17.11 -2.07 7.99
N LEU A 218 -16.12 -2.84 8.46
CA LEU A 218 -15.59 -2.69 9.82
C LEU A 218 -14.89 -1.35 10.06
N ALA A 219 -14.32 -0.72 9.04
CA ALA A 219 -13.67 0.58 9.17
C ALA A 219 -14.63 1.76 9.35
N PHE A 220 -15.88 1.61 8.90
CA PHE A 220 -16.97 2.57 9.08
C PHE A 220 -17.92 2.21 10.23
N ALA A 221 -17.81 0.99 10.77
CA ALA A 221 -18.61 0.53 11.89
C ALA A 221 -18.12 1.10 13.24
N PRO A 222 -18.94 1.04 14.31
CA PRO A 222 -18.46 1.27 15.67
C PRO A 222 -17.36 0.28 16.08
N ALA A 223 -16.59 0.62 17.12
CA ALA A 223 -15.51 -0.24 17.62
C ALA A 223 -16.03 -1.65 17.96
N VAL A 224 -15.33 -2.68 17.45
CA VAL A 224 -15.66 -4.09 17.69
C VAL A 224 -14.57 -4.70 18.57
N MET A 225 -14.93 -5.28 19.71
CA MET A 225 -13.98 -5.91 20.65
C MET A 225 -12.80 -4.99 21.01
N GLN A 226 -13.07 -3.73 21.37
CA GLN A 226 -12.05 -2.72 21.68
C GLN A 226 -11.09 -2.39 20.52
N THR A 227 -11.38 -2.81 19.29
CA THR A 227 -10.59 -2.46 18.11
C THR A 227 -11.08 -1.14 17.52
N PRO A 228 -10.22 -0.12 17.42
CA PRO A 228 -10.55 1.12 16.73
C PRO A 228 -10.95 0.85 15.27
N PRO A 229 -12.09 1.38 14.80
CA PRO A 229 -12.59 1.09 13.45
C PRO A 229 -11.55 1.36 12.36
N VAL A 230 -10.83 2.47 12.45
CA VAL A 230 -9.84 2.88 11.45
C VAL A 230 -8.76 1.82 11.17
N VAL A 231 -8.42 0.97 12.15
CA VAL A 231 -7.42 -0.09 11.98
C VAL A 231 -7.86 -1.10 10.91
N TRP A 232 -9.16 -1.36 10.79
CA TRP A 232 -9.69 -2.28 9.78
C TRP A 232 -9.43 -1.80 8.35
N ALA A 233 -9.20 -0.49 8.16
CA ALA A 233 -8.83 0.06 6.86
C ALA A 233 -7.40 -0.34 6.40
N LEU A 234 -6.57 -0.94 7.28
CA LEU A 234 -5.32 -1.57 6.88
C LEU A 234 -5.53 -2.72 5.88
N VAL A 235 -6.68 -3.42 5.94
CA VAL A 235 -7.01 -4.52 5.04
C VAL A 235 -7.27 -4.02 3.60
N PRO A 236 -8.20 -3.08 3.34
CA PRO A 236 -8.35 -2.49 2.02
C PRO A 236 -7.10 -1.72 1.58
N ALA A 237 -6.38 -1.04 2.49
CA ALA A 237 -5.13 -0.37 2.14
C ALA A 237 -4.07 -1.36 1.64
N LEU A 238 -3.91 -2.52 2.29
CA LEU A 238 -3.03 -3.59 1.83
C LEU A 238 -3.41 -4.06 0.43
N TYR A 239 -4.70 -4.30 0.19
CA TYR A 239 -5.17 -4.73 -1.11
C TYR A 239 -4.92 -3.68 -2.22
N CYS A 240 -5.25 -2.42 -1.96
CA CYS A 240 -4.96 -1.32 -2.88
C CYS A 240 -3.46 -1.21 -3.17
N SER A 241 -2.59 -1.43 -2.18
CA SER A 241 -1.13 -1.46 -2.36
C SER A 241 -0.68 -2.58 -3.30
N VAL A 242 -1.28 -3.77 -3.21
CA VAL A 242 -1.06 -4.86 -4.16
C VAL A 242 -1.53 -4.46 -5.57
N LEU A 243 -2.65 -3.74 -5.68
CA LEU A 243 -3.11 -3.20 -6.97
C LEU A 243 -2.12 -2.19 -7.56
N VAL A 244 -1.47 -1.34 -6.76
CA VAL A 244 -0.41 -0.43 -7.24
C VAL A 244 0.70 -1.23 -7.92
N GLY A 245 1.21 -2.28 -7.28
CA GLY A 245 2.25 -3.09 -7.87
C GLY A 245 1.81 -3.86 -9.13
N LEU A 246 0.56 -4.35 -9.14
CA LEU A 246 -0.03 -5.00 -10.32
C LEU A 246 -0.19 -4.02 -11.48
N GLY A 247 -0.65 -2.81 -11.20
CA GLY A 247 -0.80 -1.74 -12.17
C GLY A 247 0.53 -1.30 -12.75
N LEU A 248 1.58 -1.21 -11.94
CA LEU A 248 2.94 -0.94 -12.40
C LEU A 248 3.40 -2.02 -13.39
N GLN A 249 3.25 -3.29 -13.03
CA GLN A 249 3.58 -4.40 -13.93
C GLN A 249 2.72 -4.37 -15.21
N GLY A 250 1.44 -4.02 -15.08
CA GLY A 250 0.49 -3.84 -16.19
C GLY A 250 0.95 -2.78 -17.18
N LEU A 251 1.21 -1.57 -16.72
CA LEU A 251 1.64 -0.44 -17.56
C LEU A 251 2.98 -0.70 -18.27
N VAL A 252 3.92 -1.37 -17.59
CA VAL A 252 5.20 -1.77 -18.20
C VAL A 252 5.00 -2.78 -19.33
N LEU A 253 4.08 -3.74 -19.15
CA LEU A 253 3.84 -4.82 -20.10
C LEU A 253 2.79 -4.50 -21.17
N ALA A 254 2.04 -3.41 -21.00
CA ALA A 254 0.87 -3.08 -21.82
C ALA A 254 1.18 -3.05 -23.32
N GLY A 255 0.34 -3.70 -24.11
CA GLY A 255 0.39 -3.70 -25.57
C GLY A 255 -0.58 -2.69 -26.18
N ARG A 256 -0.61 -2.63 -27.51
CA ARG A 256 -1.53 -1.75 -28.27
C ARG A 256 -3.01 -2.03 -27.98
N VAL A 257 -3.34 -3.26 -27.56
CA VAL A 257 -4.69 -3.67 -27.16
C VAL A 257 -5.12 -2.97 -25.86
N ASP A 258 -4.18 -2.71 -24.95
CA ASP A 258 -4.45 -2.13 -23.64
C ASP A 258 -4.61 -0.60 -23.67
N ARG A 259 -4.45 0.04 -24.84
CA ARG A 259 -4.45 1.50 -25.00
C ARG A 259 -5.68 2.19 -24.41
N LYS A 260 -6.85 1.54 -24.44
CA LYS A 260 -8.10 2.08 -23.89
C LYS A 260 -8.03 2.17 -22.37
N TRP A 261 -7.50 1.14 -21.70
CA TRP A 261 -7.30 1.13 -20.26
C TRP A 261 -6.30 2.18 -19.81
N ILE A 262 -5.21 2.35 -20.56
CA ILE A 262 -4.22 3.41 -20.27
C ILE A 262 -4.85 4.79 -20.49
N LEU A 263 -5.63 4.99 -21.55
CA LEU A 263 -6.32 6.26 -21.80
C LEU A 263 -7.30 6.61 -20.67
N LEU A 264 -8.00 5.62 -20.10
CA LEU A 264 -8.84 5.83 -18.91
C LEU A 264 -7.99 6.26 -17.70
N CYS A 265 -6.80 5.71 -17.51
CA CYS A 265 -5.89 6.14 -16.44
C CYS A 265 -5.43 7.60 -16.67
N VAL A 266 -5.10 7.97 -17.91
CA VAL A 266 -4.77 9.36 -18.29
C VAL A 266 -5.95 10.27 -17.98
N GLY A 267 -7.15 9.92 -18.43
CA GLY A 267 -8.37 10.69 -18.17
C GLY A 267 -8.65 10.87 -16.68
N ALA A 268 -8.49 9.81 -15.88
CA ALA A 268 -8.65 9.89 -14.42
C ALA A 268 -7.61 10.80 -13.77
N SER A 269 -6.33 10.68 -14.15
CA SER A 269 -5.27 11.55 -13.62
C SER A 269 -5.46 13.02 -14.01
N ALA A 270 -5.89 13.29 -15.25
CA ALA A 270 -6.21 14.63 -15.74
C ALA A 270 -7.42 15.22 -14.99
N ALA A 271 -8.47 14.42 -14.77
CA ALA A 271 -9.63 14.85 -14.01
C ALA A 271 -9.26 15.21 -12.56
N LEU A 272 -8.43 14.40 -11.90
CA LEU A 272 -7.93 14.69 -10.54
C LEU A 272 -7.06 15.96 -10.51
N ALA A 273 -6.15 16.12 -11.48
CA ALA A 273 -5.32 17.33 -11.61
C ALA A 273 -6.19 18.59 -11.79
N LEU A 274 -7.19 18.54 -12.68
CA LEU A 274 -8.11 19.65 -12.93
C LEU A 274 -8.98 19.95 -11.71
N LEU A 275 -9.44 18.92 -10.99
CA LEU A 275 -10.29 19.08 -9.82
C LEU A 275 -9.54 19.73 -8.64
N ILE A 276 -8.26 19.41 -8.45
CA ILE A 276 -7.46 19.97 -7.36
C ILE A 276 -6.90 21.37 -7.68
N THR A 277 -6.72 21.70 -8.96
CA THR A 277 -6.10 22.98 -9.39
C THR A 277 -6.82 24.22 -8.82
N PRO A 278 -8.16 24.35 -8.86
CA PRO A 278 -8.85 25.49 -8.25
C PRO A 278 -8.61 25.62 -6.75
N ALA A 279 -8.51 24.50 -6.03
CA ALA A 279 -8.20 24.50 -4.61
C ALA A 279 -6.74 24.93 -4.35
N ALA A 280 -5.80 24.49 -5.20
CA ALA A 280 -4.40 24.91 -5.16
C ALA A 280 -4.21 26.40 -5.48
N LEU A 281 -4.99 26.97 -6.38
CA LEU A 281 -4.96 28.42 -6.65
C LEU A 281 -5.46 29.24 -5.45
N LYS A 282 -6.44 28.72 -4.70
CA LYS A 282 -6.96 29.38 -3.49
C LYS A 282 -6.08 29.19 -2.26
N SER A 283 -5.48 28.01 -2.11
CA SER A 283 -4.61 27.66 -0.98
C SER A 283 -3.39 26.85 -1.46
N PRO A 284 -2.36 27.54 -1.99
CA PRO A 284 -1.17 26.88 -2.54
C PRO A 284 -0.42 26.03 -1.50
N ALA A 285 -0.35 26.50 -0.25
CA ALA A 285 0.34 25.78 0.83
C ALA A 285 -0.31 24.43 1.17
N ALA A 286 -1.63 24.30 1.02
CA ALA A 286 -2.34 23.06 1.33
C ALA A 286 -2.42 22.10 0.14
N PHE A 287 -2.65 22.62 -1.07
CA PHE A 287 -2.99 21.80 -2.23
C PHE A 287 -1.99 21.89 -3.39
N GLY A 288 -1.04 22.83 -3.36
CA GLY A 288 -0.07 23.07 -4.45
C GLY A 288 0.73 21.82 -4.80
N ALA A 289 1.39 21.21 -3.80
CA ALA A 289 2.13 19.97 -4.00
C ALA A 289 1.24 18.83 -4.54
N SER A 290 -0.02 18.76 -4.12
CA SER A 290 -0.94 17.74 -4.65
C SER A 290 -1.30 17.96 -6.12
N ALA A 291 -1.50 19.21 -6.53
CA ALA A 291 -1.75 19.55 -7.92
C ALA A 291 -0.56 19.20 -8.82
N GLU A 292 0.65 19.51 -8.37
CA GLU A 292 1.90 19.18 -9.08
C GLU A 292 2.06 17.66 -9.25
N MET A 293 1.81 16.88 -8.19
CA MET A 293 1.94 15.42 -8.24
C MET A 293 0.88 14.74 -9.12
N TYR A 294 -0.36 15.24 -9.19
CA TYR A 294 -1.31 14.75 -10.21
C TYR A 294 -0.94 15.19 -11.62
N GLY A 295 -0.38 16.40 -11.79
CA GLY A 295 0.19 16.83 -13.05
C GLY A 295 1.28 15.87 -13.53
N LEU A 296 2.19 15.50 -12.64
CA LEU A 296 3.22 14.48 -12.88
C LEU A 296 2.60 13.13 -13.25
N ALA A 297 1.62 12.65 -12.50
CA ALA A 297 0.91 11.39 -12.79
C ALA A 297 0.25 11.41 -14.19
N CYS A 298 -0.36 12.53 -14.56
CA CYS A 298 -0.98 12.72 -15.87
C CYS A 298 0.06 12.70 -17.00
N VAL A 299 1.16 13.44 -16.86
CA VAL A 299 2.24 13.46 -17.85
C VAL A 299 2.84 12.06 -18.02
N LEU A 300 3.16 11.38 -16.92
CA LEU A 300 3.75 10.03 -16.95
C LEU A 300 2.84 9.02 -17.66
N THR A 301 1.55 9.00 -17.29
CA THR A 301 0.60 8.07 -17.93
C THR A 301 0.32 8.43 -19.38
N ALA A 302 0.30 9.72 -19.74
CA ALA A 302 0.17 10.17 -21.12
C ALA A 302 1.38 9.73 -21.96
N CYS A 303 2.61 9.87 -21.45
CA CYS A 303 3.81 9.37 -22.12
C CYS A 303 3.70 7.86 -22.38
N ILE A 304 3.27 7.07 -21.40
CA ILE A 304 3.08 5.62 -21.56
C ILE A 304 1.99 5.32 -22.57
N PHE A 305 0.90 6.09 -22.58
CA PHE A 305 -0.16 5.97 -23.59
C PHE A 305 0.38 6.20 -25.00
N PHE A 306 1.14 7.28 -25.24
CA PHE A 306 1.71 7.56 -26.56
C PHE A 306 2.70 6.48 -27.01
N ILE A 307 3.59 6.01 -26.13
CA ILE A 307 4.50 4.88 -26.41
C ILE A 307 3.69 3.63 -26.78
N THR A 308 2.59 3.37 -26.08
CA THR A 308 1.72 2.20 -26.32
C THR A 308 0.92 2.34 -27.62
N ARG A 309 0.41 3.55 -27.91
CA ARG A 309 -0.33 3.88 -29.13
C ARG A 309 0.55 3.72 -30.38
N ALA A 310 1.81 4.16 -30.29
CA ALA A 310 2.82 4.00 -31.33
C ALA A 310 3.25 2.52 -31.53
N GLY A 311 2.88 1.62 -30.61
CA GLY A 311 3.30 0.22 -30.66
C GLY A 311 4.75 -0.03 -30.25
N CYS A 312 5.44 0.99 -29.73
CA CYS A 312 6.83 0.90 -29.29
C CYS A 312 6.94 -0.01 -28.06
N ARG A 313 7.80 -1.03 -28.15
CA ARG A 313 8.06 -2.01 -27.08
C ARG A 313 9.18 -1.58 -26.13
N TRP A 314 9.25 -0.29 -25.79
CA TRP A 314 10.29 0.28 -24.93
C TRP A 314 10.02 0.01 -23.44
N ARG A 315 10.00 -1.28 -23.07
CA ARG A 315 9.73 -1.73 -21.70
C ARG A 315 10.69 -1.11 -20.67
N PRO A 316 12.01 -0.98 -20.92
CA PRO A 316 12.93 -0.35 -19.97
C PRO A 316 12.57 1.10 -19.71
N LEU A 317 12.26 1.89 -20.75
CA LEU A 317 11.88 3.29 -20.61
C LEU A 317 10.60 3.44 -19.77
N ARG A 318 9.56 2.65 -20.07
CA ARG A 318 8.32 2.69 -19.28
C ARG A 318 8.56 2.35 -17.81
N TRP A 319 9.41 1.36 -17.57
CA TRP A 319 9.78 0.96 -16.21
C TRP A 319 10.52 2.08 -15.48
N ILE A 320 11.52 2.72 -16.11
CA ILE A 320 12.26 3.85 -15.54
C ILE A 320 11.30 5.01 -15.23
N LEU A 321 10.47 5.42 -16.20
CA LEU A 321 9.52 6.52 -16.03
C LEU A 321 8.57 6.27 -14.86
N LEU A 322 7.99 5.07 -14.77
CA LEU A 322 7.07 4.72 -13.68
C LEU A 322 7.76 4.62 -12.34
N CYS A 323 8.95 4.00 -12.27
CA CYS A 323 9.70 3.89 -11.01
C CYS A 323 10.19 5.25 -10.52
N ALA A 324 10.64 6.12 -11.42
CA ALA A 324 11.02 7.49 -11.09
C ALA A 324 9.81 8.28 -10.59
N GLY A 325 8.69 8.23 -11.31
CA GLY A 325 7.45 8.91 -10.91
C GLY A 325 6.91 8.47 -9.55
N LEU A 326 6.78 7.15 -9.36
CA LEU A 326 6.35 6.57 -8.07
C LEU A 326 7.34 6.90 -6.95
N GLY A 327 8.64 6.81 -7.23
CA GLY A 327 9.69 7.12 -6.27
C GLY A 327 9.64 8.57 -5.84
N VAL A 328 9.64 9.51 -6.78
CA VAL A 328 9.58 10.96 -6.49
C VAL A 328 8.33 11.30 -5.68
N ASP A 329 7.17 10.82 -6.11
CA ASP A 329 5.91 11.08 -5.40
C ASP A 329 5.95 10.52 -3.97
N ILE A 330 6.27 9.23 -3.79
CA ILE A 330 6.34 8.62 -2.45
C ILE A 330 7.40 9.33 -1.58
N LEU A 331 8.60 9.60 -2.09
CA LEU A 331 9.69 10.19 -1.31
C LEU A 331 9.33 11.59 -0.80
N LEU A 332 8.83 12.45 -1.69
CA LEU A 332 8.52 13.85 -1.36
C LEU A 332 7.25 13.95 -0.52
N SER A 333 6.19 13.24 -0.93
CA SER A 333 4.92 13.27 -0.22
C SER A 333 5.00 12.63 1.16
N ALA A 334 5.74 11.52 1.33
CA ALA A 334 5.96 10.93 2.65
C ALA A 334 6.72 11.87 3.58
N LYS A 335 7.78 12.51 3.07
CA LYS A 335 8.56 13.47 3.85
C LYS A 335 7.68 14.63 4.32
N LEU A 336 6.90 15.23 3.42
CA LEU A 336 5.96 16.30 3.79
C LEU A 336 4.95 15.90 4.86
N ILE A 337 4.54 14.62 4.90
CA ILE A 337 3.62 14.12 5.94
C ILE A 337 4.36 13.93 7.27
N VAL A 338 5.55 13.32 7.27
CA VAL A 338 6.35 13.14 8.47
C VAL A 338 6.73 14.50 9.08
N ASP A 339 7.13 15.46 8.24
CA ASP A 339 7.47 16.82 8.65
C ASP A 339 6.29 17.60 9.27
N LYS A 340 5.05 17.17 9.02
CA LYS A 340 3.86 17.74 9.67
C LYS A 340 3.51 17.08 10.99
N ILE A 341 4.03 15.88 11.25
CA ILE A 341 3.74 15.08 12.45
C ILE A 341 4.78 15.34 13.55
N PHE A 342 6.05 15.56 13.18
CA PHE A 342 7.18 15.75 14.10
C PHE A 342 7.82 17.12 13.94
#